data_AF-A0A661F8P2-F1
#
_entry.id   AF-A0A661F8P2-F1
#
_cell.length_a   1.000
_cell.length_b   1.000
_cell.length_c   1.000
_cell.angle_alpha   90.00
_cell.angle_beta   90.00
_cell.angle_gamma   90.00
#
_symmetry.space_group_name_H-M   'P 1'
#
loop_
_entity.id
_entity.type
_entity.pdbx_description
1 polymer ?
#
loop_
_entity_poly.entity_id
_entity_poly.type
_entity_poly.pdbx_seq_one_letter_code
_entity_poly.pdbx_strand_id
1 'polypeptide(L)'
;RVSTIRCAMFNLGYLPGSDKTFQTDPELTIKALNAVITHLQQPGIISVLAYTGHAGGREEAEAVKAWAATLSQTAYRVTIEIPDVVKNSPPELILIETIQ
;
A
#
# COMPACT_ATOMS: atom_id res chain seq x y z
N ARG A 1 17.23 -10.40 -12.34
CA ARG A 1 16.87 -8.99 -12.06
C ARG A 1 15.53 -8.73 -12.71
N VAL A 2 14.55 -8.24 -11.97
CA VAL A 2 13.29 -7.77 -12.57
C VAL A 2 13.60 -6.39 -13.15
N SER A 3 13.51 -6.23 -14.46
CA SER A 3 13.75 -4.92 -15.10
C SER A 3 12.52 -4.04 -14.94
N THR A 4 11.34 -4.62 -15.12
CA THR A 4 10.06 -3.92 -15.16
C THR A 4 8.91 -4.82 -14.71
N ILE A 5 7.86 -4.20 -14.17
CA ILE A 5 6.65 -4.88 -13.71
C ILE A 5 5.41 -4.13 -14.18
N ARG A 6 4.29 -4.85 -14.33
CA ARG A 6 2.97 -4.24 -14.53
C ARG A 6 2.13 -4.20 -13.25
N CYS A 7 2.40 -5.09 -12.30
CA CYS A 7 1.68 -5.09 -11.04
C CYS A 7 2.59 -5.37 -9.84
N ALA A 8 2.22 -4.80 -8.70
CA ALA A 8 2.71 -5.18 -7.40
C ALA A 8 1.58 -5.14 -6.38
N MET A 9 1.65 -6.02 -5.38
CA MET A 9 0.65 -6.13 -4.33
C MET A 9 1.32 -6.09 -2.96
N PHE A 10 0.75 -5.31 -2.06
CA PHE A 10 1.13 -5.21 -0.67
C PHE A 10 -0.10 -5.53 0.18
N ASN A 11 0.09 -6.38 1.19
CA ASN A 11 -0.92 -6.76 2.16
C ASN A 11 -0.29 -6.53 3.53
N LEU A 12 -0.65 -5.42 4.18
CA LEU A 12 0.07 -4.89 5.34
C LEU A 12 -0.56 -5.36 6.65
N GLY A 13 0.28 -5.79 7.59
CA GLY A 13 -0.11 -6.30 8.89
C GLY A 13 0.71 -7.53 9.25
N TYR A 14 0.07 -8.49 9.92
CA TYR A 14 0.68 -9.76 10.31
C TYR A 14 0.00 -10.93 9.61
N LEU A 15 0.70 -12.07 9.55
CA LEU A 15 0.15 -13.30 9.01
C LEU A 15 -0.94 -13.87 9.96
N PRO A 16 -2.14 -14.21 9.47
CA PRO A 16 -3.17 -14.82 10.32
C PRO A 16 -2.69 -16.11 10.97
N GLY A 17 -2.86 -16.21 12.30
CA GLY A 17 -2.42 -17.37 13.07
C GLY A 17 -0.93 -17.38 13.45
N SER A 18 -0.15 -16.35 13.11
CA SER A 18 1.24 -16.19 13.56
C SER A 18 1.34 -15.36 14.85
N ASP A 19 2.57 -15.25 15.36
CA ASP A 19 2.93 -14.22 16.32
C ASP A 19 2.71 -12.83 15.70
N LYS A 20 1.90 -12.00 16.36
CA LYS A 20 1.50 -10.67 15.88
C LYS A 20 2.56 -9.60 16.08
N THR A 21 3.65 -9.91 16.80
CA THR A 21 4.82 -9.04 16.90
C THR A 21 5.61 -8.98 15.59
N PHE A 22 5.49 -10.01 14.74
CA PHE A 22 6.02 -10.04 13.39
C PHE A 22 4.97 -9.50 12.41
N GLN A 23 5.07 -8.20 12.14
CA GLN A 23 4.19 -7.47 11.24
C GLN A 23 5.01 -6.59 10.29
N THR A 24 4.37 -6.07 9.25
CA THR A 24 4.96 -5.02 8.41
C THR A 24 5.26 -3.76 9.23
N ASP A 25 6.24 -3.00 8.75
CA ASP A 25 6.75 -1.80 9.41
C ASP A 25 6.65 -0.61 8.45
N PRO A 26 6.16 0.56 8.91
CA PRO A 26 5.99 1.73 8.05
C PRO A 26 7.24 2.14 7.28
N GLU A 27 8.42 2.14 7.90
CA GLU A 27 9.66 2.57 7.26
C GLU A 27 10.05 1.60 6.13
N LEU A 28 9.98 0.30 6.42
CA LEU A 28 10.29 -0.74 5.45
C LEU A 28 9.26 -0.81 4.32
N THR A 29 7.98 -0.59 4.62
CA THR A 29 6.90 -0.53 3.64
C THR A 29 7.10 0.63 2.67
N ILE A 30 7.39 1.84 3.15
CA ILE A 30 7.69 2.99 2.28
C ILE A 30 8.95 2.76 1.45
N LYS A 31 9.99 2.15 2.03
CA LYS A 31 11.20 1.78 1.29
C LYS A 31 10.90 0.80 0.15
N ALA A 32 10.06 -0.20 0.39
CA ALA A 32 9.65 -1.16 -0.62
C ALA A 32 8.79 -0.52 -1.72
N LEU A 33 7.84 0.35 -1.35
CA LEU A 33 7.02 1.10 -2.30
C LEU A 33 7.86 2.00 -3.22
N ASN A 34 8.84 2.72 -2.65
CA ASN A 34 9.79 3.53 -3.42
C ASN A 34 10.62 2.69 -4.38
N ALA A 35 11.02 1.48 -4.01
CA ALA A 35 11.73 0.59 -4.93
C ALA A 35 10.79 0.11 -6.05
N VAL A 36 9.61 -0.37 -5.70
CA VAL A 36 8.65 -0.96 -6.65
C VAL A 36 8.17 0.05 -7.69
N ILE A 37 7.86 1.29 -7.28
CA ILE A 37 7.31 2.29 -8.20
C ILE A 37 8.30 2.66 -9.31
N THR A 38 9.61 2.58 -9.08
CA THR A 38 10.64 2.82 -10.11
C THR A 38 10.67 1.77 -11.21
N HIS A 39 10.05 0.61 -10.97
CA HIS A 39 9.98 -0.49 -11.94
C HIS A 39 8.60 -0.60 -12.61
N LEU A 40 7.63 0.23 -12.22
CA LEU A 40 6.25 0.15 -12.72
C LEU A 40 6.16 0.70 -14.15
N GLN A 41 5.76 -0.14 -15.10
CA GLN A 41 5.53 0.26 -16.49
C GLN A 41 4.11 0.73 -16.75
N GLN A 42 3.92 1.52 -17.80
CA GLN A 42 2.59 1.82 -18.35
C GLN A 42 2.09 0.69 -19.27
N PRO A 43 0.83 0.24 -19.14
CA PRO A 43 -0.04 0.44 -17.98
C PRO A 43 0.41 -0.42 -16.79
N GLY A 44 0.34 0.13 -15.58
CA GLY A 44 0.75 -0.57 -14.38
C GLY A 44 0.02 -0.10 -13.12
N ILE A 45 -0.02 -0.99 -12.13
CA ILE A 45 -0.79 -0.83 -10.89
C ILE A 45 -0.01 -1.32 -9.67
N ILE A 46 -0.15 -0.61 -8.56
CA ILE A 46 0.25 -1.07 -7.22
C ILE A 46 -1.01 -1.07 -6.36
N SER A 47 -1.32 -2.20 -5.75
CA SER A 47 -2.38 -2.29 -4.74
C SER A 47 -1.76 -2.42 -3.35
N VAL A 48 -2.20 -1.60 -2.41
CA VAL A 48 -1.87 -1.74 -0.99
C VAL A 48 -3.15 -1.96 -0.21
N LEU A 49 -3.31 -3.13 0.39
CA LEU A 49 -4.38 -3.42 1.33
C LEU A 49 -3.82 -3.30 2.76
N ALA A 50 -4.25 -2.28 3.49
CA ALA A 50 -3.74 -1.96 4.82
C ALA A 50 -4.74 -2.32 5.92
N TYR A 51 -4.38 -3.20 6.85
CA TYR A 51 -5.26 -3.63 7.94
C TYR A 51 -5.07 -2.71 9.15
N THR A 52 -6.04 -1.83 9.41
CA THR A 52 -5.86 -0.74 10.40
C THR A 52 -6.25 -1.09 11.84
N GLY A 53 -6.80 -2.28 12.07
CA GLY A 53 -7.37 -2.69 13.36
C GLY A 53 -6.40 -3.24 14.41
N HIS A 54 -5.09 -3.24 14.15
CA HIS A 54 -4.07 -3.74 15.07
C HIS A 54 -3.05 -2.65 15.43
N ALA A 55 -2.25 -2.90 16.47
CA ALA A 55 -1.20 -1.99 16.91
C ALA A 55 -0.22 -1.70 15.76
N GLY A 56 -0.03 -0.43 15.42
CA GLY A 56 0.81 0.01 14.30
C GLY A 56 0.11 0.03 12.93
N GLY A 57 -1.02 -0.67 12.77
CA GLY A 57 -1.68 -0.82 11.47
C GLY A 57 -2.29 0.48 10.95
N ARG A 58 -2.81 1.33 11.85
CA ARG A 58 -3.32 2.66 11.48
C ARG A 58 -2.18 3.59 11.08
N GLU A 59 -1.10 3.61 11.86
CA GLU A 59 0.10 4.41 11.62
C GLU A 59 0.74 4.06 10.27
N GLU A 60 0.84 2.77 9.95
CA GLU A 60 1.36 2.30 8.67
C GLU A 60 0.45 2.71 7.49
N ALA A 61 -0.87 2.56 7.62
CA ALA A 61 -1.80 2.99 6.59
C ALA A 61 -1.70 4.50 6.30
N GLU A 62 -1.63 5.34 7.34
CA GLU A 62 -1.46 6.78 7.18
C GLU A 62 -0.10 7.14 6.55
N ALA A 63 0.97 6.42 6.88
CA ALA A 63 2.27 6.60 6.23
C ALA A 63 2.20 6.31 4.72
N VAL A 64 1.51 5.23 4.31
CA VAL A 64 1.32 4.90 2.89
C VAL A 64 0.47 5.96 2.18
N LYS A 65 -0.62 6.44 2.78
CA LYS A 65 -1.43 7.52 2.20
C LYS A 65 -0.64 8.80 2.04
N ALA A 66 0.13 9.18 3.06
CA ALA A 66 0.98 10.36 3.02
C ALA A 66 2.03 10.25 1.92
N TRP A 67 2.68 9.09 1.79
CA TRP A 67 3.60 8.80 0.68
C TRP A 67 2.89 8.88 -0.68
N ALA A 68 1.74 8.23 -0.84
CA ALA A 68 0.99 8.22 -2.10
C ALA A 68 0.57 9.64 -2.53
N ALA A 69 0.26 10.52 -1.58
CA ALA A 69 -0.05 11.93 -1.84
C ALA A 69 1.14 12.74 -2.38
N THR A 70 2.38 12.26 -2.24
CA THR A 70 3.58 12.91 -2.80
C THR A 70 3.84 12.53 -4.27
N LEU A 71 3.12 11.54 -4.80
CA LEU A 71 3.32 11.09 -6.17
C LEU A 71 2.86 12.14 -7.18
N SER A 72 3.55 12.19 -8.33
CA SER A 72 3.18 13.09 -9.42
C SER A 72 1.78 12.74 -9.95
N GLN A 73 0.85 13.68 -9.78
CA GLN A 73 -0.55 13.53 -10.23
C GLN A 73 -0.69 13.48 -11.76
N THR A 74 0.35 13.85 -12.52
CA THR A 74 0.37 13.71 -13.97
C THR A 74 0.88 12.34 -14.42
N ALA A 75 1.61 11.64 -13.56
CA ALA A 75 2.14 10.30 -13.84
C ALA A 75 1.29 9.18 -13.23
N TYR A 76 0.67 9.45 -12.07
CA TYR A 76 -0.06 8.44 -11.29
C TYR A 76 -1.43 8.94 -10.85
N ARG A 77 -2.41 8.03 -10.86
CA ARG A 77 -3.70 8.17 -10.22
C ARG A 77 -3.67 7.40 -8.91
N VAL A 78 -4.08 8.06 -7.82
CA VAL A 78 -4.21 7.43 -6.51
C VAL A 78 -5.68 7.38 -6.13
N THR A 79 -6.18 6.19 -5.82
CA THR A 79 -7.55 5.95 -5.33
C THR A 79 -7.47 5.29 -3.96
N ILE A 80 -8.24 5.81 -3.00
CA ILE A 80 -8.30 5.25 -1.64
C ILE A 80 -9.76 4.83 -1.40
N GLU A 81 -9.97 3.55 -1.14
CA GLU A 81 -11.27 2.97 -0.82
C GLU A 81 -11.29 2.48 0.63
N ILE A 82 -12.25 3.00 1.40
CA ILE A 82 -12.48 2.62 2.80
C ILE A 82 -13.93 2.14 2.89
N PRO A 83 -14.19 0.88 3.27
CA PRO A 83 -15.54 0.36 3.42
C PRO A 83 -16.35 1.08 4.51
N ASP A 84 -17.56 1.56 4.18
CA ASP A 84 -18.42 2.34 5.09
C ASP A 84 -19.02 1.54 6.26
N VAL A 85 -19.15 0.21 6.15
CA VAL A 85 -20.03 -0.61 7.01
C VAL A 85 -19.31 -1.77 7.68
N VAL A 86 -18.23 -1.49 8.42
CA VAL A 86 -17.51 -2.53 9.15
C VAL A 86 -17.30 -2.09 10.60
N LYS A 87 -18.00 -2.74 11.55
CA LYS A 87 -17.54 -2.74 12.94
C LYS A 87 -16.14 -3.36 12.94
N ASN A 88 -15.15 -2.67 13.51
CA ASN A 88 -13.74 -3.09 13.67
C ASN A 88 -12.78 -2.65 12.54
N SER A 89 -12.59 -1.33 12.35
CA SER A 89 -11.47 -0.74 11.58
C SER A 89 -11.15 -1.48 10.27
N PRO A 90 -11.96 -1.31 9.21
CA PRO A 90 -11.83 -2.10 7.99
C PRO A 90 -10.45 -1.95 7.36
N PRO A 91 -10.03 -2.95 6.56
CA PRO A 91 -8.87 -2.77 5.71
C PRO A 91 -9.15 -1.68 4.69
N GLU A 92 -8.13 -0.90 4.39
CA GLU A 92 -8.20 0.22 3.46
C GLU A 92 -7.41 -0.14 2.21
N LEU A 93 -8.02 0.05 1.04
CA LEU A 93 -7.39 -0.21 -0.24
C LEU A 93 -6.84 1.09 -0.82
N ILE A 94 -5.54 1.12 -1.08
CA ILE A 94 -4.85 2.24 -1.74
C ILE A 94 -4.34 1.71 -3.08
N LEU A 95 -4.89 2.25 -4.17
CA LEU A 95 -4.52 1.91 -5.54
C LEU A 95 -3.69 3.03 -6.13
N ILE A 96 -2.56 2.68 -6.74
CA ILE A 96 -1.69 3.58 -7.49
C ILE A 96 -1.60 3.05 -8.92
N GLU A 97 -2.13 3.80 -9.88
CA GLU A 97 -2.19 3.41 -11.29
C GLU A 97 -1.39 4.39 -12.13
N THR A 98 -0.61 3.90 -13.10
CA THR A 98 0.04 4.79 -14.08
C THR A 98 -1.02 5.42 -14.98
N ILE A 99 -0.96 6.72 -15.18
CA ILE A 99 -1.82 7.43 -16.16
C ILE A 99 -1.28 7.17 -17.57
N GLN A 100 -2.19 7.01 -18.54
CA GLN A 100 -1.90 6.85 -19.96
C GLN A 100 -1.42 8.15 -20.61
#